data_AF-A0A2E3V4Y0-F1
#
_entry.id   AF-A0A2E3V4Y0-F1
#
_cell.length_a   1.000
_cell.length_b   1.000
_cell.length_c   1.000
_cell.angle_alpha   90.00
_cell.angle_beta   90.00
_cell.angle_gamma   90.00
#
_symmetry.space_group_name_H-M   'P 1'
#
loop_
_entity.id
_entity.type
_entity.pdbx_description
1 polymer ?
#
loop_
_entity_poly.entity_id
_entity_poly.type
_entity_poly.pdbx_seq_one_letter_code
_entity_poly.pdbx_strand_id
1 'polypeptide(L)'
;MSNNSLAASNTQLGGKRAWLIWSLAAIAFAYAFLHRVAPGVMVHDLMRDFAISGTMLGTLSALYFYPYFILQIPLGALLDTLGTRYLLSSALFLAAIGSVLFGSAQTIEMAYLGRFLIGVGSSVGFLAALTLAGNWFPSNRFALISGLTMLIAMMGAMLGQGPLAIFISNFGWRVSLWFLSIFGLILGLLVVLIVRNAPRTANNLQRTSKPFKQIIPNLRNASKSLEMWKIAFVAATMSAPMLTLGGLWGTPYLMSAYELGRSEAAFFTSFILFGWAFSAPIFGWLSDFLGRRKVILAGGSGLLTIALGLIALIPNPTILFTIILFTMVGVSGSVMVSAFALIREVTPNKFQGASIGIVNAMTVASGAILQPLIGFILDLRWNGIMIDGARIFTQVDYRFSFMIIFFTSLLGLIVSLSLKEKTKTD
;
A
#
# COMPACT_ATOMS: atom_id res chain seq x y z
N MET A 1 18.86 56.06 5.00
CA MET A 1 18.70 55.78 3.55
C MET A 1 19.98 55.04 3.15
N SER A 2 20.02 53.75 2.86
CA SER A 2 19.27 53.06 1.81
C SER A 2 18.90 51.61 2.19
N ASN A 3 17.66 51.27 1.83
CA ASN A 3 16.99 49.98 1.92
C ASN A 3 17.84 48.80 1.41
N ASN A 4 18.19 47.88 2.31
CA ASN A 4 18.59 46.51 1.96
C ASN A 4 17.72 45.47 2.68
N SER A 5 16.43 45.79 2.87
CA SER A 5 15.38 44.86 3.34
C SER A 5 14.50 44.37 2.19
N LEU A 6 15.07 44.14 1.01
CA LEU A 6 14.34 43.64 -0.15
C LEU A 6 14.13 42.12 -0.04
N ALA A 7 12.88 41.78 0.26
CA ALA A 7 12.23 40.50 -0.01
C ALA A 7 12.78 39.26 0.71
N ALA A 8 12.72 39.25 2.05
CA ALA A 8 12.38 38.01 2.74
C ALA A 8 10.93 37.66 2.33
N SER A 9 10.76 36.94 1.21
CA SER A 9 9.44 36.50 0.75
C SER A 9 8.78 35.76 1.91
N ASN A 10 7.72 36.33 2.47
CA ASN A 10 6.82 35.69 3.42
C ASN A 10 6.28 34.41 2.77
N THR A 11 7.01 33.29 2.88
CA THR A 11 6.48 31.99 2.48
C THR A 11 5.45 31.60 3.52
N GLN A 12 4.20 32.03 3.28
CA GLN A 12 3.04 31.70 4.08
C GLN A 12 2.84 30.18 4.08
N LEU A 13 2.78 29.58 5.28
CA LEU A 13 2.42 28.18 5.44
C LEU A 13 1.07 27.92 4.78
N GLY A 14 0.96 26.83 4.02
CA GLY A 14 -0.26 26.45 3.31
C GLY A 14 -0.61 27.29 2.07
N GLY A 15 0.31 28.15 1.58
CA GLY A 15 0.14 28.87 0.32
C GLY A 15 0.25 27.97 -0.93
N LYS A 16 0.09 28.54 -2.14
CA LYS A 16 0.12 27.80 -3.42
C LYS A 16 1.37 26.92 -3.59
N ARG A 17 2.53 27.41 -3.14
CA ARG A 17 3.80 26.67 -3.18
C ARG A 17 3.80 25.43 -2.29
N ALA A 18 3.17 25.50 -1.11
CA ALA A 18 3.04 24.36 -0.20
C ALA A 18 2.21 23.25 -0.86
N TRP A 19 1.08 23.61 -1.49
CA TRP A 19 0.23 22.69 -2.25
C TRP A 19 0.97 22.03 -3.40
N LEU A 20 1.71 22.81 -4.21
CA LEU A 20 2.51 22.26 -5.31
C LEU A 20 3.55 21.25 -4.79
N ILE A 21 4.33 21.62 -3.78
CA ILE A 21 5.38 20.76 -3.21
C ILE A 21 4.81 19.47 -2.63
N TRP A 22 3.74 19.57 -1.83
CA TRP A 22 3.10 18.40 -1.25
C TRP A 22 2.44 17.52 -2.31
N SER A 23 1.78 18.11 -3.31
CA SER A 23 1.10 17.35 -4.37
C SER A 23 2.05 16.45 -5.15
N LEU A 24 3.29 16.88 -5.41
CA LEU A 24 4.30 16.04 -6.06
C LEU A 24 4.64 14.79 -5.23
N ALA A 25 4.72 14.93 -3.89
CA ALA A 25 4.93 13.79 -3.02
C ALA A 25 3.70 12.89 -2.90
N ALA A 26 2.48 13.46 -2.89
CA ALA A 26 1.25 12.70 -2.93
C ALA A 26 1.09 11.92 -4.25
N ILE A 27 1.42 12.53 -5.39
CA ILE A 27 1.45 11.87 -6.71
C ILE A 27 2.52 10.77 -6.75
N ALA A 28 3.68 10.98 -6.13
CA ALA A 28 4.70 9.93 -6.00
C ALA A 28 4.18 8.72 -5.21
N PHE A 29 3.32 8.95 -4.22
CA PHE A 29 2.68 7.86 -3.49
C PHE A 29 1.56 7.18 -4.29
N ALA A 30 0.81 7.92 -5.11
CA ALA A 30 -0.11 7.34 -6.09
C ALA A 30 0.60 6.47 -7.12
N TYR A 31 1.75 6.92 -7.62
CA TYR A 31 2.62 6.15 -8.51
C TYR A 31 3.07 4.82 -7.89
N ALA A 32 3.47 4.85 -6.61
CA ALA A 32 3.79 3.63 -5.86
C ALA A 32 2.60 2.66 -5.79
N PHE A 33 1.39 3.16 -5.54
CA PHE A 33 0.18 2.33 -5.49
C PHE A 33 -0.25 1.80 -6.84
N LEU A 34 -0.04 2.56 -7.92
CA LEU A 34 -0.25 2.10 -9.28
C LEU A 34 0.66 0.89 -9.57
N HIS A 35 1.97 1.03 -9.34
CA HIS A 35 2.94 -0.07 -9.50
C HIS A 35 2.64 -1.29 -8.64
N ARG A 36 2.10 -1.06 -7.45
CA ARG A 36 1.76 -2.11 -6.49
C ARG A 36 0.71 -3.07 -7.05
N VAL A 37 -0.33 -2.56 -7.68
CA VAL A 37 -1.47 -3.37 -8.18
C VAL A 37 -1.35 -3.76 -9.65
N ALA A 38 -0.44 -3.11 -10.39
CA ALA A 38 -0.24 -3.35 -11.82
C ALA A 38 -0.09 -4.83 -12.24
N PRO A 39 0.62 -5.72 -11.52
CA PRO A 39 0.73 -7.11 -11.96
C PRO A 39 -0.61 -7.85 -12.00
N GLY A 40 -1.59 -7.45 -11.19
CA GLY A 40 -2.90 -8.08 -11.15
C GLY A 40 -3.64 -8.01 -12.50
N VAL A 41 -3.35 -7.01 -13.33
CA VAL A 41 -3.96 -6.84 -14.66
C VAL A 41 -3.12 -7.41 -15.82
N MET A 42 -1.98 -8.05 -15.52
CA MET A 42 -1.08 -8.67 -16.51
C MET A 42 -0.63 -10.10 -16.13
N VAL A 43 -1.37 -10.75 -15.22
CA VAL A 43 -1.10 -12.12 -14.74
C VAL A 43 -0.85 -13.10 -15.89
N HIS A 44 -1.75 -13.13 -16.87
CA HIS A 44 -1.66 -14.01 -18.03
C HIS A 44 -0.42 -13.71 -18.89
N ASP A 45 -0.13 -12.43 -19.16
CA ASP A 45 1.03 -12.07 -19.99
C ASP A 45 2.35 -12.43 -19.32
N LEU A 46 2.45 -12.19 -18.00
CA LEU A 46 3.64 -12.53 -17.22
C LEU A 46 3.85 -14.05 -17.13
N MET A 47 2.77 -14.82 -16.96
CA MET A 47 2.86 -16.28 -16.97
C MET A 47 3.32 -16.83 -18.31
N ARG A 48 2.74 -16.32 -19.41
CA ARG A 48 3.14 -16.71 -20.77
C ARG A 48 4.58 -16.33 -21.06
N ASP A 49 4.92 -15.06 -20.92
CA ASP A 49 6.17 -14.51 -21.46
C ASP A 49 7.41 -14.98 -20.67
N PHE A 50 7.24 -15.37 -19.40
CA PHE A 50 8.30 -15.95 -18.58
C PHE A 50 8.15 -17.47 -18.38
N ALA A 51 7.10 -18.10 -18.92
CA ALA A 51 6.76 -19.51 -18.72
C ALA A 51 6.75 -19.93 -17.22
N ILE A 52 6.15 -19.10 -16.36
CA ILE A 52 6.20 -19.25 -14.90
C ILE A 52 4.92 -19.80 -14.29
N SER A 53 5.07 -20.39 -13.10
CA SER A 53 3.97 -20.90 -12.28
C SER A 53 3.24 -19.79 -11.50
N GLY A 54 2.11 -20.14 -10.86
CA GLY A 54 1.40 -19.25 -9.94
C GLY A 54 2.26 -18.80 -8.76
N THR A 55 3.05 -19.70 -8.18
CA THR A 55 4.00 -19.42 -7.09
C THR A 55 5.05 -18.39 -7.50
N MET A 56 5.65 -18.57 -8.67
CA MET A 56 6.68 -17.67 -9.20
C MET A 56 6.09 -16.29 -9.52
N LEU A 57 4.89 -16.24 -10.10
CA LEU A 57 4.18 -14.98 -10.32
C LEU A 57 3.82 -14.27 -9.01
N GLY A 58 3.32 -15.01 -8.02
CA GLY A 58 3.04 -14.48 -6.69
C GLY A 58 4.32 -13.92 -6.04
N THR A 59 5.45 -14.60 -6.22
CA THR A 59 6.78 -14.13 -5.79
C THR A 59 7.23 -12.87 -6.52
N LEU A 60 7.07 -12.81 -7.85
CA LEU A 60 7.35 -11.63 -8.67
C LEU A 60 6.60 -10.40 -8.15
N SER A 61 5.32 -10.59 -7.84
CA SER A 61 4.51 -9.51 -7.31
C SER A 61 4.92 -9.13 -5.87
N ALA A 62 5.23 -10.13 -5.03
CA ALA A 62 5.66 -9.95 -3.64
C ALA A 62 7.01 -9.23 -3.47
N LEU A 63 7.90 -9.32 -4.46
CA LEU A 63 9.21 -8.64 -4.45
C LEU A 63 9.14 -7.13 -4.33
N TYR A 64 8.00 -6.52 -4.65
CA TYR A 64 7.72 -5.13 -4.36
C TYR A 64 7.65 -4.84 -2.84
N PHE A 65 7.13 -5.78 -2.05
CA PHE A 65 6.81 -5.56 -0.64
C PHE A 65 7.98 -5.81 0.32
N TYR A 66 8.89 -6.75 0.03
CA TYR A 66 10.04 -7.02 0.91
C TYR A 66 10.92 -5.79 1.17
N PRO A 67 11.44 -5.08 0.15
CA PRO A 67 12.23 -3.88 0.39
C PRO A 67 11.40 -2.77 1.04
N TYR A 68 10.11 -2.64 0.67
CA TYR A 68 9.21 -1.67 1.28
C TYR A 68 9.10 -1.89 2.79
N PHE A 69 8.83 -3.13 3.20
CA PHE A 69 8.76 -3.56 4.60
C PHE A 69 10.06 -3.24 5.36
N ILE A 70 11.22 -3.62 4.83
CA ILE A 70 12.53 -3.42 5.48
C ILE A 70 12.84 -1.93 5.65
N LEU A 71 12.53 -1.12 4.64
CA LEU A 71 12.90 0.29 4.61
C LEU A 71 12.00 1.17 5.48
N GLN A 72 10.77 0.76 5.81
CA GLN A 72 9.84 1.58 6.62
C GLN A 72 10.44 2.06 7.94
N ILE A 73 11.33 1.27 8.53
CA ILE A 73 11.94 1.58 9.82
C ILE A 73 13.06 2.65 9.69
N PRO A 74 14.10 2.47 8.85
CA PRO A 74 15.15 3.48 8.68
C PRO A 74 14.70 4.73 7.91
N LEU A 75 13.58 4.67 7.17
CA LEU A 75 13.14 5.75 6.28
C LEU A 75 12.90 7.09 6.99
N GLY A 76 12.34 7.08 8.20
CA GLY A 76 12.15 8.32 8.97
C GLY A 76 13.48 9.03 9.23
N ALA A 77 14.50 8.26 9.64
CA ALA A 77 15.84 8.80 9.88
C ALA A 77 16.53 9.26 8.60
N LEU A 78 16.33 8.55 7.47
CA LEU A 78 16.83 8.97 6.17
C LEU A 78 16.17 10.28 5.69
N LEU A 79 14.88 10.47 5.92
CA LEU A 79 14.19 11.74 5.63
C LEU A 79 14.72 12.88 6.50
N ASP A 80 15.16 12.57 7.71
CA ASP A 80 15.77 13.54 8.63
C ASP A 80 17.20 13.93 8.26
N THR A 81 17.98 13.03 7.67
CA THR A 81 19.37 13.32 7.28
C THR A 81 19.48 13.81 5.84
N LEU A 82 18.86 13.11 4.88
CA LEU A 82 18.96 13.42 3.44
C LEU A 82 17.94 14.48 3.01
N GLY A 83 16.85 14.62 3.77
CA GLY A 83 15.73 15.49 3.42
C GLY A 83 14.84 14.90 2.33
N THR A 84 13.58 15.35 2.32
CA THR A 84 12.55 14.83 1.41
C THR A 84 12.92 15.02 -0.06
N ARG A 85 13.52 16.16 -0.43
CA ARG A 85 13.87 16.47 -1.82
C ARG A 85 14.73 15.39 -2.45
N TYR A 86 15.87 15.08 -1.85
CA TYR A 86 16.85 14.15 -2.42
C TYR A 86 16.42 12.70 -2.25
N LEU A 87 15.86 12.35 -1.10
CA LEU A 87 15.45 10.96 -0.86
C LEU A 87 14.29 10.55 -1.78
N LEU A 88 13.26 11.40 -1.91
CA LEU A 88 12.11 11.10 -2.76
C LEU A 88 12.50 11.07 -4.25
N SER A 89 13.34 11.99 -4.72
CA SER A 89 13.78 11.98 -6.12
C SER A 89 14.61 10.75 -6.46
N SER A 90 15.57 10.38 -5.60
CA SER A 90 16.40 9.20 -5.83
C SER A 90 15.56 7.93 -5.83
N ALA A 91 14.55 7.87 -4.97
CA ALA A 91 13.61 6.76 -4.91
C ALA A 91 12.75 6.67 -6.18
N LEU A 92 12.27 7.81 -6.71
CA LEU A 92 11.52 7.85 -7.98
C LEU A 92 12.38 7.42 -9.17
N PHE A 93 13.62 7.90 -9.26
CA PHE A 93 14.55 7.44 -10.31
C PHE A 93 14.83 5.95 -10.20
N LEU A 94 15.02 5.42 -8.98
CA LEU A 94 15.21 3.99 -8.77
C LEU A 94 13.98 3.17 -9.18
N ALA A 95 12.78 3.64 -8.84
CA ALA A 95 11.55 2.98 -9.26
C ALA A 95 11.36 3.03 -10.78
N ALA A 96 11.74 4.13 -11.43
CA ALA A 96 11.70 4.24 -12.88
C ALA A 96 12.70 3.29 -13.56
N ILE A 97 13.93 3.18 -13.04
CA ILE A 97 14.93 2.20 -13.50
C ILE A 97 14.39 0.78 -13.32
N GLY A 98 13.83 0.46 -12.15
CA GLY A 98 13.19 -0.82 -11.90
C GLY A 98 12.03 -1.11 -12.87
N SER A 99 11.25 -0.10 -13.25
CA SER A 99 10.17 -0.20 -14.24
C SER A 99 10.69 -0.45 -15.65
N VAL A 100 11.79 0.20 -16.08
CA VAL A 100 12.45 -0.14 -17.36
C VAL A 100 12.96 -1.58 -17.32
N LEU A 101 13.64 -1.96 -16.22
CA LEU A 101 14.22 -3.28 -16.08
C LEU A 101 13.14 -4.37 -16.14
N PHE A 102 12.02 -4.15 -15.45
CA PHE A 102 10.88 -5.08 -15.49
C PHE A 102 10.19 -5.11 -16.86
N GLY A 103 9.92 -3.94 -17.46
CA GLY A 103 9.30 -3.86 -18.78
C GLY A 103 10.16 -4.39 -19.93
N SER A 104 11.48 -4.45 -19.74
CA SER A 104 12.44 -4.98 -20.71
C SER A 104 12.92 -6.39 -20.37
N ALA A 105 12.36 -7.02 -19.33
CA ALA A 105 12.83 -8.30 -18.85
C ALA A 105 12.54 -9.43 -19.86
N GLN A 106 13.57 -10.20 -20.14
CA GLN A 106 13.52 -11.44 -20.94
C GLN A 106 13.61 -12.71 -20.07
N THR A 107 14.11 -12.57 -18.84
CA THR A 107 14.17 -13.65 -17.84
C THR A 107 13.46 -13.24 -16.55
N ILE A 108 13.04 -14.23 -15.76
CA ILE A 108 12.32 -13.99 -14.52
C ILE A 108 13.21 -13.30 -13.46
N GLU A 109 14.52 -13.56 -13.45
CA GLU A 109 15.47 -12.96 -12.52
C GLU A 109 15.61 -11.44 -12.77
N MET A 110 15.62 -11.03 -14.04
CA MET A 110 15.61 -9.62 -14.43
C MET A 110 14.30 -8.94 -14.01
N ALA A 111 13.17 -9.64 -14.17
CA ALA A 111 11.87 -9.18 -13.72
C ALA A 111 11.81 -9.05 -12.19
N TYR A 112 12.36 -10.02 -11.45
CA TYR A 112 12.50 -10.00 -10.00
C TYR A 112 13.32 -8.80 -9.51
N LEU A 113 14.49 -8.56 -10.13
CA LEU A 113 15.31 -7.39 -9.80
C LEU A 113 14.56 -6.09 -10.08
N GLY A 114 13.85 -6.02 -11.22
CA GLY A 114 13.02 -4.86 -11.57
C GLY A 114 11.96 -4.58 -10.51
N ARG A 115 11.19 -5.60 -10.10
CA ARG A 115 10.17 -5.48 -9.05
C ARG A 115 10.74 -5.09 -7.70
N PHE A 116 11.89 -5.65 -7.33
CA PHE A 116 12.60 -5.28 -6.11
C PHE A 116 12.99 -3.79 -6.12
N LEU A 117 13.58 -3.29 -7.21
CA LEU A 117 13.94 -1.86 -7.35
C LEU A 117 12.72 -0.94 -7.31
N ILE A 118 11.61 -1.33 -7.96
CA ILE A 118 10.34 -0.60 -7.87
C ILE A 118 9.88 -0.53 -6.41
N GLY A 119 9.96 -1.65 -5.67
CA GLY A 119 9.61 -1.70 -4.25
C GLY A 119 10.46 -0.79 -3.38
N VAL A 120 11.79 -0.79 -3.57
CA VAL A 120 12.71 0.14 -2.89
C VAL A 120 12.32 1.59 -3.18
N GLY A 121 12.17 1.96 -4.44
CA GLY A 121 11.84 3.32 -4.85
C GLY A 121 10.45 3.79 -4.42
N SER A 122 9.50 2.87 -4.29
CA SER A 122 8.12 3.18 -3.92
C SER A 122 7.90 3.32 -2.40
N SER A 123 8.93 3.02 -1.58
CA SER A 123 8.84 3.02 -0.11
C SER A 123 8.75 4.41 0.53
N VAL A 124 9.17 5.46 -0.18
CA VAL A 124 9.40 6.81 0.37
C VAL A 124 8.17 7.71 0.31
N GLY A 125 7.32 7.56 -0.71
CA GLY A 125 6.29 8.54 -1.09
C GLY A 125 5.37 8.99 0.05
N PHE A 126 4.87 8.04 0.84
CA PHE A 126 3.96 8.35 1.95
C PHE A 126 4.61 9.21 3.03
N LEU A 127 5.75 8.76 3.55
CA LEU A 127 6.45 9.47 4.63
C LEU A 127 6.96 10.83 4.13
N ALA A 128 7.43 10.91 2.88
CA ALA A 128 7.79 12.17 2.24
C ALA A 128 6.63 13.17 2.24
N ALA A 129 5.43 12.74 1.84
CA ALA A 129 4.24 13.59 1.82
C ALA A 129 3.86 14.06 3.23
N LEU A 130 3.93 13.20 4.25
CA LEU A 130 3.67 13.57 5.64
C LEU A 130 4.71 14.54 6.20
N THR A 131 6.00 14.31 5.93
CA THR A 131 7.08 15.23 6.34
C THR A 131 6.88 16.61 5.70
N LEU A 132 6.53 16.67 4.41
CA LEU A 132 6.25 17.94 3.74
C LEU A 132 4.99 18.61 4.29
N ALA A 133 3.95 17.84 4.61
CA ALA A 133 2.74 18.36 5.25
C ALA A 133 3.07 19.05 6.58
N GLY A 134 3.87 18.41 7.43
CA GLY A 134 4.30 18.97 8.72
C GLY A 134 5.18 20.22 8.60
N ASN A 135 5.97 20.32 7.52
CA ASN A 135 6.90 21.44 7.33
C ASN A 135 6.28 22.64 6.58
N TRP A 136 5.33 22.41 5.68
CA TRP A 136 4.81 23.43 4.76
C TRP A 136 3.41 23.91 5.10
N PHE A 137 2.70 23.25 6.00
CA PHE A 137 1.34 23.60 6.38
C PHE A 137 1.20 23.83 7.88
N PRO A 138 0.20 24.61 8.30
CA PRO A 138 -0.15 24.74 9.71
C PRO A 138 -0.54 23.38 10.31
N SER A 139 -0.20 23.16 11.59
CA SER A 139 -0.44 21.89 12.30
C SER A 139 -1.92 21.48 12.33
N ASN A 140 -2.85 22.44 12.38
CA ASN A 140 -4.29 22.19 12.34
C ASN A 140 -4.79 21.63 10.99
N ARG A 141 -3.98 21.68 9.91
CA ARG A 141 -4.31 21.11 8.60
C ARG A 141 -3.65 19.76 8.33
N PHE A 142 -2.77 19.28 9.22
CA PHE A 142 -1.99 18.07 9.00
C PHE A 142 -2.85 16.83 8.74
N ALA A 143 -3.94 16.66 9.51
CA ALA A 143 -4.85 15.53 9.35
C ALA A 143 -5.55 15.52 7.98
N LEU A 144 -6.07 16.68 7.54
CA LEU A 144 -6.68 16.83 6.21
C LEU A 144 -5.72 16.46 5.09
N ILE A 145 -4.49 16.98 5.15
CA ILE A 145 -3.46 16.76 4.12
C ILE A 145 -3.02 15.28 4.09
N SER A 146 -2.92 14.65 5.26
CA SER A 146 -2.65 13.21 5.36
C SER A 146 -3.77 12.38 4.73
N GLY A 147 -5.03 12.74 4.98
CA GLY A 147 -6.20 12.11 4.35
C GLY A 147 -6.22 12.28 2.83
N LEU A 148 -5.97 13.50 2.32
CA LEU A 148 -5.86 13.77 0.88
C LEU A 148 -4.70 12.99 0.23
N THR A 149 -3.59 12.80 0.95
CA THR A 149 -2.46 11.99 0.48
C THR A 149 -2.90 10.54 0.24
N MET A 150 -3.69 9.98 1.15
CA MET A 150 -4.24 8.63 1.00
C MET A 150 -5.27 8.56 -0.14
N LEU A 151 -6.15 9.57 -0.27
CA LEU A 151 -7.11 9.63 -1.37
C LEU A 151 -6.40 9.60 -2.73
N ILE A 152 -5.38 10.45 -2.92
CA ILE A 152 -4.56 10.49 -4.14
C ILE A 152 -3.89 9.12 -4.38
N ALA A 153 -3.40 8.47 -3.32
CA ALA A 153 -2.82 7.14 -3.41
C ALA A 153 -3.81 6.07 -3.90
N MET A 154 -5.03 6.08 -3.36
CA MET A 154 -6.11 5.18 -3.79
C MET A 154 -6.51 5.45 -5.24
N MET A 155 -6.57 6.71 -5.68
CA MET A 155 -6.81 7.04 -7.09
C MET A 155 -5.70 6.46 -7.99
N GLY A 156 -4.43 6.54 -7.57
CA GLY A 156 -3.32 5.87 -8.26
C GLY A 156 -3.50 4.35 -8.37
N ALA A 157 -3.95 3.71 -7.29
CA ALA A 157 -4.27 2.28 -7.29
C ALA A 157 -5.42 1.96 -8.27
N MET A 158 -6.48 2.78 -8.31
CA MET A 158 -7.59 2.60 -9.24
C MET A 158 -7.15 2.78 -10.69
N LEU A 159 -6.23 3.71 -10.98
CA LEU A 159 -5.61 3.84 -12.31
C LEU A 159 -4.81 2.60 -12.70
N GLY A 160 -4.17 1.93 -11.72
CA GLY A 160 -3.46 0.67 -11.92
C GLY A 160 -4.36 -0.56 -12.18
N GLN A 161 -5.68 -0.39 -12.15
CA GLN A 161 -6.68 -1.41 -12.42
C GLN A 161 -7.28 -1.24 -13.82
N GLY A 162 -8.58 -0.94 -13.94
CA GLY A 162 -9.29 -0.83 -15.22
C GLY A 162 -8.58 0.03 -16.28
N PRO A 163 -8.16 1.26 -15.99
CA PRO A 163 -7.46 2.11 -16.96
C PRO A 163 -6.13 1.51 -17.46
N LEU A 164 -5.30 0.98 -16.55
CA LEU A 164 -4.07 0.29 -16.93
C LEU A 164 -4.36 -0.98 -17.73
N ALA A 165 -5.40 -1.74 -17.37
CA ALA A 165 -5.81 -2.92 -18.11
C ALA A 165 -6.21 -2.58 -19.56
N ILE A 166 -6.96 -1.49 -19.78
CA ILE A 166 -7.27 -0.98 -21.12
C ILE A 166 -5.98 -0.64 -21.87
N PHE A 167 -5.05 0.07 -21.24
CA PHE A 167 -3.78 0.44 -21.87
C PHE A 167 -2.95 -0.79 -22.25
N ILE A 168 -2.88 -1.80 -21.38
CA ILE A 168 -2.18 -3.07 -21.65
C ILE A 168 -2.87 -3.84 -22.77
N SER A 169 -4.20 -3.88 -22.83
CA SER A 169 -4.92 -4.54 -23.92
C SER A 169 -4.62 -3.94 -25.29
N ASN A 170 -4.29 -2.64 -25.37
CA ASN A 170 -4.00 -1.95 -26.64
C ASN A 170 -2.50 -1.95 -26.99
N PHE A 171 -1.61 -1.82 -25.99
CA PHE A 171 -0.17 -1.58 -26.22
C PHE A 171 0.75 -2.66 -25.63
N GLY A 172 0.22 -3.58 -24.84
CA GLY A 172 0.99 -4.62 -24.14
C GLY A 172 1.60 -4.14 -22.81
N TRP A 173 1.95 -5.10 -21.95
CA TRP A 173 2.40 -4.81 -20.58
C TRP A 173 3.81 -4.21 -20.53
N ARG A 174 4.69 -4.58 -21.47
CA ARG A 174 6.05 -4.03 -21.57
C ARG A 174 6.05 -2.53 -21.85
N VAL A 175 5.31 -2.11 -22.89
CA VAL A 175 5.14 -0.69 -23.25
C VAL A 175 4.50 0.08 -22.10
N SER A 176 3.51 -0.51 -21.43
CA SER A 176 2.86 0.08 -20.25
C SER A 176 3.88 0.38 -19.13
N LEU A 177 4.79 -0.54 -18.83
CA LEU A 177 5.85 -0.33 -17.83
C LEU A 177 6.89 0.71 -18.27
N TRP A 178 7.19 0.82 -19.56
CA TRP A 178 8.05 1.91 -20.07
C TRP A 178 7.40 3.28 -19.89
N PHE A 179 6.09 3.41 -20.17
CA PHE A 179 5.35 4.65 -19.88
C PHE A 179 5.37 5.00 -18.40
N LEU A 180 5.17 4.01 -17.52
CA LEU A 180 5.28 4.23 -16.07
C LEU A 180 6.70 4.66 -15.66
N SER A 181 7.73 4.12 -16.32
CA SER A 181 9.10 4.58 -16.10
C SER A 181 9.30 6.05 -16.49
N ILE A 182 8.86 6.44 -17.69
CA ILE A 182 8.96 7.83 -18.17
C ILE A 182 8.24 8.77 -17.19
N PHE A 183 7.04 8.41 -16.75
CA PHE A 183 6.30 9.16 -15.75
C PHE A 183 7.09 9.29 -14.43
N GLY A 184 7.66 8.20 -13.93
CA GLY A 184 8.51 8.19 -12.74
C GLY A 184 9.76 9.08 -12.87
N LEU A 185 10.42 9.08 -14.03
CA LEU A 185 11.58 9.95 -14.32
C LEU A 185 11.18 11.42 -14.32
N ILE A 186 10.09 11.78 -15.01
CA ILE A 186 9.57 13.16 -15.05
C ILE A 186 9.20 13.61 -13.64
N LEU A 187 8.49 12.78 -12.88
CA LEU A 187 8.10 13.10 -11.51
C LEU A 187 9.33 13.25 -10.61
N GLY A 188 10.33 12.37 -10.73
CA GLY A 188 11.62 12.48 -10.03
C GLY A 188 12.32 13.80 -10.33
N LEU A 189 12.40 14.19 -11.60
CA LEU A 189 12.99 15.46 -12.03
C LEU A 189 12.23 16.66 -11.46
N LEU A 190 10.90 16.65 -11.53
CA LEU A 190 10.05 17.69 -10.95
C LEU A 190 10.27 17.80 -9.43
N VAL A 191 10.38 16.68 -8.72
CA VAL A 191 10.70 16.66 -7.28
C VAL A 191 12.08 17.29 -7.04
N VAL A 192 13.11 16.91 -7.79
CA VAL A 192 14.45 17.53 -7.64
C VAL A 192 14.37 19.04 -7.88
N LEU A 193 13.67 19.51 -8.90
CA LEU A 193 13.68 20.93 -9.26
C LEU A 193 12.83 21.79 -8.32
N ILE A 194 11.64 21.30 -7.94
CA ILE A 194 10.59 22.09 -7.28
C ILE A 194 10.56 21.88 -5.76
N VAL A 195 10.69 20.63 -5.29
CA VAL A 195 10.51 20.30 -3.87
C VAL A 195 11.63 20.89 -3.02
N ARG A 196 11.24 21.49 -1.89
CA ARG A 196 12.14 22.04 -0.87
C ARG A 196 11.70 21.52 0.49
N ASN A 197 12.66 21.20 1.36
CA ASN A 197 12.38 20.50 2.62
C ASN A 197 11.52 21.34 3.59
N ALA A 198 11.76 22.64 3.64
CA ALA A 198 11.01 23.60 4.47
C ALA A 198 10.99 24.99 3.80
N PRO A 199 10.06 25.88 4.20
CA PRO A 199 10.08 27.29 3.81
C PRO A 199 11.40 27.97 4.17
N ARG A 200 11.87 28.92 3.35
CA ARG A 200 13.20 29.58 3.51
C ARG A 200 13.38 30.31 4.85
N THR A 201 12.30 30.71 5.51
CA THR A 201 12.29 31.41 6.80
C THR A 201 12.30 30.49 8.02
N ALA A 202 12.18 29.17 7.85
CA ALA A 202 12.31 28.21 8.94
C ALA A 202 13.80 28.00 9.28
N ASN A 203 14.44 29.03 9.83
CA ASN A 203 15.74 28.89 10.48
C ASN A 203 15.60 27.86 11.61
N ASN A 204 16.36 26.77 11.53
CA ASN A 204 16.70 25.89 12.64
C ASN A 204 15.53 25.44 13.53
N LEU A 205 14.60 24.66 13.00
CA LEU A 205 14.09 23.58 13.84
C LEU A 205 15.26 22.65 14.08
N GLN A 206 15.84 22.71 15.29
CA GLN A 206 16.81 21.73 15.78
C GLN A 206 16.23 20.34 15.53
N ARG A 207 16.58 19.72 14.41
CA ARG A 207 16.42 18.28 14.19
C ARG A 207 17.31 17.66 15.25
N THR A 208 16.70 17.25 16.37
CA THR A 208 17.38 16.62 17.50
C THR A 208 18.11 15.39 16.97
N SER A 209 19.39 15.59 16.70
CA SER A 209 20.21 14.73 15.86
C SER A 209 20.71 13.52 16.64
N LYS A 210 19.81 12.60 17.00
CA LYS A 210 20.20 11.20 17.30
C LYS A 210 19.24 10.15 16.70
N PRO A 211 18.77 10.27 15.44
CA PRO A 211 17.74 9.37 14.91
C PRO A 211 18.22 7.92 14.79
N PHE A 212 19.35 7.64 14.14
CA PHE A 212 19.79 6.26 13.87
C PHE A 212 20.17 5.45 15.12
N LYS A 213 20.89 6.06 16.08
CA LYS A 213 21.34 5.35 17.30
C LYS A 213 20.18 4.89 18.18
N GLN A 214 19.02 5.54 18.08
CA GLN A 214 17.83 5.18 18.86
C GLN A 214 16.87 4.23 18.13
N ILE A 215 17.03 4.00 16.82
CA ILE A 215 16.18 3.07 16.05
C ILE A 215 16.22 1.68 16.67
N ILE A 216 17.42 1.08 16.78
CA ILE A 216 17.56 -0.31 17.26
C ILE A 216 17.05 -0.47 18.71
N PRO A 217 17.42 0.39 19.67
CA PRO A 217 16.85 0.34 21.02
C PRO A 217 15.32 0.48 21.06
N ASN A 218 14.75 1.41 20.28
CA ASN A 218 13.31 1.65 20.27
C ASN A 218 12.54 0.50 19.63
N LEU A 219 13.05 -0.07 18.53
CA LEU A 219 12.49 -1.30 17.94
C LEU A 219 12.57 -2.46 18.93
N ARG A 220 13.73 -2.67 19.56
CA ARG A 220 13.91 -3.76 20.52
C ARG A 220 12.92 -3.64 21.68
N ASN A 221 12.65 -2.42 22.15
CA ASN A 221 11.68 -2.18 23.21
C ASN A 221 10.23 -2.37 22.72
N ALA A 222 9.89 -1.87 21.53
CA ALA A 222 8.58 -2.06 20.92
C ALA A 222 8.27 -3.56 20.70
N SER A 223 9.22 -4.33 20.16
CA SER A 223 9.09 -5.75 19.86
C SER A 223 8.92 -6.65 21.09
N LYS A 224 9.17 -6.15 22.31
CA LYS A 224 8.88 -6.90 23.55
C LYS A 224 7.40 -6.86 23.93
N SER A 225 6.62 -5.93 23.36
CA SER A 225 5.20 -5.80 23.67
C SER A 225 4.39 -6.85 22.90
N LEU A 226 3.83 -7.83 23.61
CA LEU A 226 2.89 -8.79 23.03
C LEU A 226 1.65 -8.09 22.46
N GLU A 227 1.18 -7.03 23.14
CA GLU A 227 0.01 -6.28 22.70
C GLU A 227 0.25 -5.57 21.35
N MET A 228 1.47 -5.07 21.14
CA MET A 228 1.87 -4.52 19.85
C MET A 228 1.78 -5.58 18.74
N TRP A 229 2.27 -6.79 18.99
CA TRP A 229 2.21 -7.89 18.01
C TRP A 229 0.77 -8.33 17.70
N LYS A 230 -0.14 -8.35 18.68
CA LYS A 230 -1.56 -8.60 18.44
C LYS A 230 -2.16 -7.54 17.53
N ILE A 231 -1.92 -6.25 17.82
CA ILE A 231 -2.44 -5.15 17.01
C ILE A 231 -1.86 -5.20 15.59
N ALA A 232 -0.55 -5.47 15.46
CA ALA A 232 0.13 -5.62 14.18
C ALA A 232 -0.45 -6.80 13.37
N PHE A 233 -0.72 -7.93 14.02
CA PHE A 233 -1.34 -9.09 13.40
C PHE A 233 -2.76 -8.79 12.91
N VAL A 234 -3.60 -8.18 13.75
CA VAL A 234 -4.96 -7.75 13.35
C VAL A 234 -4.88 -6.82 12.15
N ALA A 235 -4.04 -5.78 12.21
CA ALA A 235 -3.85 -4.86 11.09
C ALA A 235 -3.40 -5.58 9.81
N ALA A 236 -2.46 -6.52 9.91
CA ALA A 236 -1.99 -7.32 8.79
C ALA A 236 -3.13 -8.12 8.14
N THR A 237 -3.94 -8.82 8.94
CA THR A 237 -5.08 -9.60 8.44
C THR A 237 -6.15 -8.74 7.77
N MET A 238 -6.31 -7.49 8.21
CA MET A 238 -7.24 -6.54 7.60
C MET A 238 -6.72 -5.98 6.27
N SER A 239 -5.41 -5.76 6.14
CA SER A 239 -4.79 -5.33 4.88
C SER A 239 -4.61 -6.44 3.85
N ALA A 240 -4.50 -7.69 4.31
CA ALA A 240 -4.14 -8.84 3.48
C ALA A 240 -5.02 -9.01 2.22
N PRO A 241 -6.36 -8.93 2.29
CA PRO A 241 -7.21 -9.08 1.11
C PRO A 241 -7.05 -7.96 0.09
N MET A 242 -6.81 -6.72 0.54
CA MET A 242 -6.55 -5.60 -0.37
C MET A 242 -5.25 -5.81 -1.13
N LEU A 243 -4.19 -6.31 -0.47
CA LEU A 243 -2.91 -6.58 -1.14
C LEU A 243 -2.95 -7.85 -2.00
N THR A 244 -3.73 -8.86 -1.63
CA THR A 244 -3.79 -10.14 -2.36
C THR A 244 -4.86 -10.14 -3.46
N LEU A 245 -6.14 -9.97 -3.10
CA LEU A 245 -7.23 -9.89 -4.06
C LEU A 245 -7.15 -8.59 -4.87
N GLY A 246 -7.08 -7.44 -4.19
CA GLY A 246 -7.01 -6.14 -4.85
C GLY A 246 -5.69 -5.87 -5.57
N GLY A 247 -4.61 -6.57 -5.22
CA GLY A 247 -3.28 -6.33 -5.77
C GLY A 247 -2.81 -7.32 -6.84
N LEU A 248 -3.34 -8.55 -6.86
CA LEU A 248 -2.84 -9.59 -7.78
C LEU A 248 -3.92 -10.57 -8.25
N TRP A 249 -4.63 -11.22 -7.34
CA TRP A 249 -5.40 -12.42 -7.66
C TRP A 249 -6.89 -12.17 -7.92
N GLY A 250 -7.42 -10.98 -7.62
CA GLY A 250 -8.84 -10.65 -7.81
C GLY A 250 -9.25 -10.53 -9.27
N THR A 251 -8.44 -9.86 -10.10
CA THR A 251 -8.72 -9.72 -11.54
C THR A 251 -8.74 -11.05 -12.27
N PRO A 252 -7.72 -11.93 -12.19
CA PRO A 252 -7.77 -13.21 -12.89
C PRO A 252 -8.83 -14.16 -12.31
N TYR A 253 -9.19 -14.03 -11.01
CA TYR A 253 -10.35 -14.71 -10.45
C TYR A 253 -11.65 -14.28 -11.14
N LEU A 254 -11.91 -12.97 -11.28
CA LEU A 254 -13.13 -12.49 -11.93
C LEU A 254 -13.18 -12.84 -13.42
N MET A 255 -12.04 -12.83 -14.11
CA MET A 255 -11.95 -13.31 -15.49
C MET A 255 -12.35 -14.79 -15.59
N SER A 256 -11.83 -15.64 -14.69
CA SER A 256 -12.15 -17.08 -14.69
C SER A 256 -13.56 -17.40 -14.22
N ALA A 257 -14.08 -16.67 -13.23
CA ALA A 257 -15.36 -16.95 -12.58
C ALA A 257 -16.58 -16.49 -13.39
N TYR A 258 -16.40 -15.48 -14.23
CA TYR A 258 -17.49 -14.78 -14.92
C TYR A 258 -17.24 -14.60 -16.42
N GLU A 259 -16.18 -15.21 -16.96
CA GLU A 259 -15.79 -15.12 -18.38
C GLU A 259 -15.61 -13.68 -18.86
N LEU A 260 -15.18 -12.78 -17.96
CA LEU A 260 -15.03 -11.37 -18.24
C LEU A 260 -13.75 -11.08 -19.00
N GLY A 261 -13.82 -10.04 -19.83
CA GLY A 261 -12.62 -9.39 -20.36
C GLY A 261 -11.76 -8.80 -19.24
N ARG A 262 -10.45 -8.72 -19.48
CA ARG A 262 -9.46 -8.18 -18.55
C ARG A 262 -9.84 -6.81 -17.97
N SER A 263 -10.25 -5.87 -18.81
CA SER A 263 -10.57 -4.50 -18.41
C SER A 263 -11.78 -4.44 -17.48
N GLU A 264 -12.81 -5.25 -17.76
CA GLU A 264 -14.03 -5.33 -16.96
C GLU A 264 -13.76 -6.00 -15.61
N ALA A 265 -13.04 -7.13 -15.61
CA ALA A 265 -12.60 -7.78 -14.39
C ALA A 265 -11.74 -6.86 -13.50
N ALA A 266 -10.83 -6.08 -14.08
CA ALA A 266 -9.99 -5.12 -13.36
C ALA A 266 -10.84 -3.96 -12.80
N PHE A 267 -11.81 -3.45 -13.56
CA PHE A 267 -12.76 -2.45 -13.09
C PHE A 267 -13.55 -2.94 -11.88
N PHE A 268 -14.11 -4.14 -11.92
CA PHE A 268 -14.83 -4.72 -10.77
C PHE A 268 -13.90 -5.05 -9.58
N THR A 269 -12.66 -5.46 -9.83
CA THR A 269 -11.65 -5.64 -8.77
C THR A 269 -11.37 -4.32 -8.03
N SER A 270 -11.43 -3.18 -8.73
CA SER A 270 -11.21 -1.86 -8.14
C SER A 270 -12.23 -1.47 -7.07
N PHE A 271 -13.39 -2.15 -6.98
CA PHE A 271 -14.36 -1.91 -5.91
C PHE A 271 -13.82 -2.23 -4.50
N ILE A 272 -12.80 -3.09 -4.38
CA ILE A 272 -12.06 -3.27 -3.12
C ILE A 272 -11.38 -1.95 -2.71
N LEU A 273 -10.72 -1.29 -3.67
CA LEU A 273 -10.03 -0.02 -3.44
C LEU A 273 -11.03 1.12 -3.20
N PHE A 274 -12.14 1.12 -3.94
CA PHE A 274 -13.26 2.05 -3.75
C PHE A 274 -13.82 1.93 -2.34
N GLY A 275 -14.21 0.72 -1.92
CA GLY A 275 -14.73 0.46 -0.59
C GLY A 275 -13.79 1.01 0.49
N TRP A 276 -12.49 0.72 0.37
CA TRP A 276 -11.48 1.23 1.29
C TRP A 276 -11.38 2.77 1.30
N ALA A 277 -11.29 3.38 0.13
CA ALA A 277 -11.03 4.81 -0.03
C ALA A 277 -12.10 5.68 0.65
N PHE A 278 -13.37 5.31 0.50
CA PHE A 278 -14.49 6.09 1.02
C PHE A 278 -14.82 5.77 2.48
N SER A 279 -14.56 4.55 2.94
CA SER A 279 -14.86 4.18 4.33
C SER A 279 -13.73 4.52 5.31
N ALA A 280 -12.47 4.61 4.86
CA ALA A 280 -11.34 4.90 5.76
C ALA A 280 -11.52 6.20 6.58
N PRO A 281 -11.94 7.34 5.98
CA PRO A 281 -12.21 8.56 6.76
C PRO A 281 -13.37 8.38 7.75
N ILE A 282 -14.42 7.66 7.34
CA ILE A 282 -15.62 7.42 8.15
C ILE A 282 -15.26 6.59 9.39
N PHE A 283 -14.53 5.47 9.21
CA PHE A 283 -14.12 4.62 10.33
C PHE A 283 -13.03 5.26 11.18
N GLY A 284 -12.15 6.09 10.60
CA GLY A 284 -11.22 6.92 11.38
C GLY A 284 -11.96 7.86 12.32
N TRP A 285 -12.93 8.63 11.79
CA TRP A 285 -13.77 9.54 12.57
C TRP A 285 -14.60 8.81 13.62
N LEU A 286 -15.28 7.72 13.23
CA LEU A 286 -16.10 6.91 14.14
C LEU A 286 -15.24 6.35 15.28
N SER A 287 -14.00 5.99 14.97
CA SER A 287 -13.06 5.48 15.94
C SER A 287 -12.58 6.53 16.93
N ASP A 288 -12.37 7.77 16.50
CA ASP A 288 -12.05 8.90 17.39
C ASP A 288 -13.28 9.31 18.23
N PHE A 289 -14.47 9.29 17.63
CA PHE A 289 -15.73 9.67 18.27
C PHE A 289 -16.10 8.70 19.40
N LEU A 290 -16.10 7.39 19.10
CA LEU A 290 -16.48 6.37 20.08
C LEU A 290 -15.40 6.13 21.13
N GLY A 291 -14.12 6.30 20.78
CA GLY A 291 -12.98 5.97 21.66
C GLY A 291 -12.97 4.49 22.10
N ARG A 292 -13.60 3.60 21.29
CA ARG A 292 -13.71 2.15 21.49
C ARG A 292 -13.10 1.42 20.29
N ARG A 293 -11.81 1.67 20.04
CA ARG A 293 -10.96 1.10 18.99
C ARG A 293 -11.07 -0.42 18.93
N LYS A 294 -11.08 -1.11 20.08
CA LYS A 294 -11.15 -2.57 20.13
C LYS A 294 -12.42 -3.09 19.47
N VAL A 295 -13.58 -2.54 19.86
CA VAL A 295 -14.89 -2.97 19.36
C VAL A 295 -14.99 -2.74 17.85
N ILE A 296 -14.47 -1.60 17.39
CA ILE A 296 -14.44 -1.25 15.97
C ILE A 296 -13.56 -2.23 15.17
N LEU A 297 -12.36 -2.54 15.66
CA LEU A 297 -11.48 -3.51 15.02
C LEU A 297 -12.09 -4.92 14.99
N ALA A 298 -12.75 -5.34 16.07
CA ALA A 298 -13.44 -6.62 16.12
C ALA A 298 -14.63 -6.69 15.16
N GLY A 299 -15.47 -5.66 15.12
CA GLY A 299 -16.58 -5.56 14.17
C GLY A 299 -16.11 -5.56 12.71
N GLY A 300 -15.07 -4.78 12.39
CA GLY A 300 -14.46 -4.74 11.07
C GLY A 300 -13.86 -6.10 10.65
N SER A 301 -13.16 -6.77 11.57
CA SER A 301 -12.59 -8.12 11.34
C SER A 301 -13.68 -9.18 11.16
N GLY A 302 -14.81 -9.04 11.87
CA GLY A 302 -15.98 -9.90 11.73
C GLY A 302 -16.62 -9.76 10.36
N LEU A 303 -16.88 -8.52 9.94
CA LEU A 303 -17.40 -8.22 8.61
C LEU A 303 -16.47 -8.72 7.49
N LEU A 304 -15.14 -8.56 7.67
CA LEU A 304 -14.14 -9.07 6.73
C LEU A 304 -14.21 -10.60 6.60
N THR A 305 -14.27 -11.29 7.74
CA THR A 305 -14.31 -12.75 7.80
C THR A 305 -15.58 -13.30 7.16
N ILE A 306 -16.72 -12.65 7.38
CA ILE A 306 -17.97 -12.99 6.70
C ILE A 306 -17.83 -12.78 5.19
N ALA A 307 -17.36 -11.63 4.74
CA ALA A 307 -17.24 -11.33 3.31
C ALA A 307 -16.29 -12.31 2.60
N LEU A 308 -15.12 -12.59 3.17
CA LEU A 308 -14.17 -13.57 2.62
C LEU A 308 -14.70 -15.00 2.69
N GLY A 309 -15.41 -15.36 3.76
CA GLY A 309 -16.05 -16.66 3.89
C GLY A 309 -17.09 -16.87 2.81
N LEU A 310 -17.91 -15.85 2.51
CA LEU A 310 -18.88 -15.90 1.41
C LEU A 310 -18.19 -16.02 0.05
N ILE A 311 -17.10 -15.29 -0.21
CA ILE A 311 -16.31 -15.42 -1.46
C ILE A 311 -15.74 -16.83 -1.61
N ALA A 312 -15.14 -17.38 -0.55
CA ALA A 312 -14.46 -18.65 -0.60
C ALA A 312 -15.44 -19.85 -0.63
N LEU A 313 -16.53 -19.79 0.14
CA LEU A 313 -17.41 -20.95 0.39
C LEU A 313 -18.64 -21.02 -0.51
N ILE A 314 -19.16 -19.90 -1.02
CA ILE A 314 -20.35 -19.93 -1.89
C ILE A 314 -19.93 -20.24 -3.33
N PRO A 315 -20.44 -21.32 -3.94
CA PRO A 315 -20.19 -21.61 -5.36
C PRO A 315 -21.02 -20.72 -6.27
N ASN A 316 -20.42 -20.35 -7.40
CA ASN A 316 -21.05 -19.61 -8.50
C ASN A 316 -21.90 -18.41 -8.06
N PRO A 317 -21.39 -17.51 -7.18
CA PRO A 317 -22.14 -16.32 -6.78
C PRO A 317 -22.39 -15.43 -7.99
N THR A 318 -23.50 -14.68 -8.01
CA THR A 318 -23.72 -13.69 -9.09
C THR A 318 -22.64 -12.61 -9.06
N ILE A 319 -22.35 -12.01 -10.22
CA ILE A 319 -21.32 -10.96 -10.32
C ILE A 319 -21.61 -9.77 -9.40
N LEU A 320 -22.87 -9.33 -9.32
CA LEU A 320 -23.29 -8.24 -8.44
C LEU A 320 -23.01 -8.58 -6.98
N PHE A 321 -23.31 -9.81 -6.55
CA PHE A 321 -23.03 -10.25 -5.20
C PHE A 321 -21.53 -10.24 -4.90
N THR A 322 -20.69 -10.72 -5.83
CA THR A 322 -19.23 -10.66 -5.68
C THR A 322 -18.70 -9.22 -5.63
N ILE A 323 -19.24 -8.29 -6.40
CA ILE A 323 -18.87 -6.86 -6.33
C ILE A 323 -19.22 -6.28 -4.96
N ILE A 324 -20.39 -6.61 -4.41
CA ILE A 324 -20.79 -6.21 -3.05
C ILE A 324 -19.79 -6.78 -2.03
N LEU A 325 -19.44 -8.06 -2.13
CA LEU A 325 -18.46 -8.68 -1.23
C LEU A 325 -17.06 -8.05 -1.36
N PHE A 326 -16.60 -7.75 -2.57
CA PHE A 326 -15.34 -7.05 -2.81
C PHE A 326 -15.35 -5.64 -2.19
N THR A 327 -16.46 -4.93 -2.33
CA THR A 327 -16.64 -3.62 -1.68
C THR A 327 -16.61 -3.76 -0.17
N MET A 328 -17.30 -4.75 0.40
CA MET A 328 -17.29 -5.04 1.85
C MET A 328 -15.89 -5.39 2.35
N VAL A 329 -15.12 -6.18 1.59
CA VAL A 329 -13.70 -6.47 1.89
C VAL A 329 -12.89 -5.17 1.97
N GLY A 330 -13.07 -4.25 1.03
CA GLY A 330 -12.46 -2.91 1.05
C GLY A 330 -12.86 -2.10 2.28
N VAL A 331 -14.17 -2.05 2.56
CA VAL A 331 -14.75 -1.31 3.70
C VAL A 331 -14.19 -1.83 5.01
N SER A 332 -14.21 -3.15 5.22
CA SER A 332 -13.65 -3.78 6.41
C SER A 332 -12.14 -3.60 6.52
N GLY A 333 -11.41 -3.70 5.42
CA GLY A 333 -9.96 -3.46 5.39
C GLY A 333 -9.59 -2.05 5.85
N SER A 334 -10.41 -1.05 5.50
CA SER A 334 -10.20 0.34 5.91
C SER A 334 -10.20 0.55 7.43
N VAL A 335 -10.92 -0.29 8.18
CA VAL A 335 -11.02 -0.21 9.64
C VAL A 335 -9.66 -0.42 10.31
N MET A 336 -8.68 -0.97 9.59
CA MET A 336 -7.28 -1.07 9.98
C MET A 336 -6.69 0.28 10.44
N VAL A 337 -7.19 1.43 9.96
CA VAL A 337 -6.72 2.75 10.43
C VAL A 337 -6.86 2.91 11.95
N SER A 338 -7.86 2.29 12.56
CA SER A 338 -8.09 2.29 14.00
C SER A 338 -7.01 1.53 14.78
N ALA A 339 -6.30 0.58 14.14
CA ALA A 339 -5.18 -0.12 14.75
C ALA A 339 -3.99 0.82 15.00
N PHE A 340 -3.77 1.80 14.12
CA PHE A 340 -2.74 2.82 14.30
C PHE A 340 -3.05 3.78 15.46
N ALA A 341 -4.32 4.08 15.68
CA ALA A 341 -4.72 4.86 16.84
C ALA A 341 -4.58 4.04 18.13
N LEU A 342 -5.03 2.77 18.13
CA LEU A 342 -4.92 1.89 19.28
C LEU A 342 -3.47 1.67 19.71
N ILE A 343 -2.55 1.39 18.77
CA ILE A 343 -1.13 1.20 19.12
C ILE A 343 -0.52 2.47 19.73
N ARG A 344 -0.98 3.64 19.29
CA ARG A 344 -0.56 4.93 19.85
C ARG A 344 -0.99 5.07 21.31
N GLU A 345 -2.20 4.66 21.66
CA GLU A 345 -2.77 4.74 23.02
C GLU A 345 -2.10 3.78 24.01
N VAL A 346 -1.76 2.56 23.56
CA VAL A 346 -1.17 1.52 24.44
C VAL A 346 0.35 1.56 24.52
N THR A 347 1.03 2.34 23.67
CA THR A 347 2.50 2.43 23.63
C THR A 347 3.03 3.69 24.30
N PRO A 348 4.02 3.60 25.20
CA PRO A 348 4.73 4.76 25.74
C PRO A 348 5.36 5.66 24.67
N ASN A 349 5.31 6.98 24.87
CA ASN A 349 5.81 8.00 23.92
C ASN A 349 7.27 7.76 23.47
N LYS A 350 8.12 7.17 24.33
CA LYS A 350 9.55 6.93 24.05
C LYS A 350 9.82 6.06 22.82
N PHE A 351 8.94 5.10 22.51
CA PHE A 351 9.11 4.17 21.38
C PHE A 351 7.83 4.01 20.54
N GLN A 352 6.86 4.91 20.70
CA GLN A 352 5.59 4.93 19.97
C GLN A 352 5.76 4.91 18.45
N GLY A 353 6.69 5.70 17.91
CA GLY A 353 6.99 5.70 16.47
C GLY A 353 7.51 4.36 15.95
N ALA A 354 8.31 3.64 16.76
CA ALA A 354 8.79 2.31 16.41
C ALA A 354 7.65 1.28 16.39
N SER A 355 6.74 1.33 17.36
CA SER A 355 5.54 0.46 17.38
C SER A 355 4.63 0.70 16.17
N ILE A 356 4.35 1.96 15.83
CA ILE A 356 3.58 2.31 14.62
C ILE A 356 4.29 1.79 13.36
N GLY A 357 5.62 1.95 13.31
CA GLY A 357 6.45 1.43 12.23
C GLY A 357 6.33 -0.08 12.06
N ILE A 358 6.40 -0.85 13.14
CA ILE A 358 6.23 -2.31 13.11
C ILE A 358 4.83 -2.70 12.64
N VAL A 359 3.78 -2.05 13.16
CA VAL A 359 2.38 -2.30 12.72
C VAL A 359 2.24 -2.07 11.21
N ASN A 360 2.75 -0.94 10.69
CA ASN A 360 2.72 -0.65 9.25
C ASN A 360 3.60 -1.59 8.42
N ALA A 361 4.71 -2.05 8.98
CA ALA A 361 5.57 -3.03 8.31
C ALA A 361 4.82 -4.36 8.15
N MET A 362 4.11 -4.81 9.20
CA MET A 362 3.32 -6.05 9.17
C MET A 362 2.14 -6.00 8.20
N THR A 363 1.49 -4.84 8.02
CA THR A 363 0.41 -4.70 7.02
C THR A 363 0.93 -4.96 5.62
N VAL A 364 2.09 -4.40 5.26
CA VAL A 364 2.72 -4.63 3.96
C VAL A 364 3.27 -6.05 3.83
N ALA A 365 3.83 -6.61 4.90
CA ALA A 365 4.34 -7.98 4.92
C ALA A 365 3.25 -9.02 4.60
N SER A 366 1.98 -8.73 4.91
CA SER A 366 0.87 -9.61 4.56
C SER A 366 0.78 -9.87 3.05
N GLY A 367 0.99 -8.86 2.21
CA GLY A 367 1.07 -9.02 0.75
C GLY A 367 2.29 -9.83 0.31
N ALA A 368 3.44 -9.60 0.96
CA ALA A 368 4.70 -10.31 0.68
C ALA A 368 4.59 -11.83 0.94
N ILE A 369 3.82 -12.22 1.96
CA ILE A 369 3.65 -13.62 2.36
C ILE A 369 2.50 -14.29 1.62
N LEU A 370 1.35 -13.62 1.52
CA LEU A 370 0.13 -14.25 1.04
C LEU A 370 0.02 -14.30 -0.48
N GLN A 371 0.64 -13.37 -1.22
CA GLN A 371 0.61 -13.43 -2.69
C GLN A 371 1.31 -14.69 -3.25
N PRO A 372 2.54 -15.04 -2.84
CA PRO A 372 3.18 -16.28 -3.26
C PRO A 372 2.45 -17.51 -2.74
N LEU A 373 1.93 -17.47 -1.51
CA LEU A 373 1.23 -18.60 -0.90
C LEU A 373 -0.07 -18.95 -1.63
N ILE A 374 -0.85 -17.94 -2.06
CA ILE A 374 -2.01 -18.18 -2.94
C ILE A 374 -1.55 -18.79 -4.26
N GLY A 375 -0.48 -18.26 -4.86
CA GLY A 375 0.11 -18.82 -6.09
C GLY A 375 0.53 -20.28 -5.95
N PHE A 376 1.09 -20.65 -4.79
CA PHE A 376 1.45 -22.04 -4.46
C PHE A 376 0.23 -22.94 -4.34
N ILE A 377 -0.83 -22.51 -3.65
CA ILE A 377 -2.07 -23.29 -3.54
C ILE A 377 -2.73 -23.46 -4.92
N LEU A 378 -2.69 -22.42 -5.76
CA LEU A 378 -3.14 -22.49 -7.15
C LEU A 378 -2.34 -23.51 -7.96
N ASP A 379 -1.01 -23.53 -7.84
CA ASP A 379 -0.16 -24.50 -8.52
C ASP A 379 -0.44 -25.95 -8.08
N LEU A 380 -0.71 -26.20 -6.79
CA LEU A 380 -1.10 -27.53 -6.28
C LEU A 380 -2.42 -28.03 -6.88
N ARG A 381 -3.27 -27.11 -7.30
CA ARG A 381 -4.60 -27.34 -7.85
C ARG A 381 -4.63 -27.35 -9.38
N TRP A 382 -3.53 -26.95 -10.02
CA TRP A 382 -3.44 -26.85 -11.46
C TRP A 382 -3.59 -28.22 -12.13
N ASN A 383 -4.45 -28.30 -13.13
CA ASN A 383 -4.79 -29.53 -13.84
C ASN A 383 -3.99 -29.74 -15.16
N GLY A 384 -2.95 -28.93 -15.39
CA GLY A 384 -2.13 -29.01 -16.60
C GLY A 384 -2.61 -28.15 -17.77
N ILE A 385 -3.78 -27.50 -17.68
CA ILE A 385 -4.31 -26.68 -18.77
C ILE A 385 -3.50 -25.39 -18.92
N MET A 386 -3.07 -25.11 -20.16
CA MET A 386 -2.46 -23.85 -20.56
C MET A 386 -3.21 -23.27 -21.75
N ILE A 387 -3.42 -21.95 -21.74
CA ILE A 387 -3.94 -21.18 -22.87
C ILE A 387 -2.86 -20.16 -23.21
N ASP A 388 -2.47 -20.08 -24.48
CA ASP A 388 -1.42 -19.18 -24.97
C ASP A 388 -0.13 -19.21 -24.12
N GLY A 389 0.27 -20.40 -23.65
CA GLY A 389 1.47 -20.58 -22.82
C GLY A 389 1.35 -20.11 -21.36
N ALA A 390 0.19 -19.61 -20.92
CA ALA A 390 -0.09 -19.27 -19.53
C ALA A 390 -0.89 -20.38 -18.84
N ARG A 391 -0.57 -20.66 -17.57
CA ARG A 391 -1.38 -21.56 -16.74
C ARG A 391 -2.74 -20.92 -16.47
N ILE A 392 -3.80 -21.72 -16.64
CA ILE A 392 -5.16 -21.30 -16.31
C ILE A 392 -5.59 -21.98 -15.01
N PHE A 393 -6.19 -21.19 -14.12
CA PHE A 393 -6.78 -21.67 -12.89
C PHE A 393 -8.29 -21.46 -12.97
N THR A 394 -9.06 -22.44 -12.50
CA THR A 394 -10.52 -22.35 -12.50
C THR A 394 -11.01 -21.50 -11.33
N GLN A 395 -12.28 -21.08 -11.39
CA GLN A 395 -12.95 -20.43 -10.26
C GLN A 395 -12.82 -21.23 -8.95
N VAL A 396 -12.90 -22.56 -9.03
CA VAL A 396 -12.79 -23.44 -7.87
C VAL A 396 -11.39 -23.37 -7.26
N ASP A 397 -10.34 -23.33 -8.10
CA ASP A 397 -8.95 -23.26 -7.63
C ASP A 397 -8.66 -21.93 -6.93
N TYR A 398 -9.19 -20.82 -7.46
CA TYR A 398 -9.13 -19.52 -6.80
C TYR A 398 -9.87 -19.51 -5.47
N ARG A 399 -11.12 -19.97 -5.42
CA ARG A 399 -11.90 -20.01 -4.18
C ARG A 399 -11.24 -20.87 -3.11
N PHE A 400 -10.70 -22.02 -3.50
CA PHE A 400 -9.93 -22.88 -2.61
C PHE A 400 -8.69 -22.16 -2.09
N SER A 401 -7.95 -21.46 -2.97
CA SER A 401 -6.78 -20.68 -2.56
C SER A 401 -7.15 -19.51 -1.64
N PHE A 402 -8.33 -18.89 -1.81
CA PHE A 402 -8.82 -17.83 -0.94
C PHE A 402 -9.25 -18.31 0.45
N MET A 403 -9.32 -19.63 0.70
CA MET A 403 -9.50 -20.16 2.05
C MET A 403 -8.37 -19.72 2.98
N ILE A 404 -7.14 -19.54 2.47
CA ILE A 404 -6.04 -19.07 3.31
C ILE A 404 -6.29 -17.66 3.86
N ILE A 405 -6.78 -16.74 3.01
CA ILE A 405 -7.07 -15.37 3.44
C ILE A 405 -8.28 -15.33 4.37
N PHE A 406 -9.28 -16.20 4.15
CA PHE A 406 -10.41 -16.39 5.06
C PHE A 406 -9.95 -16.91 6.45
N PHE A 407 -9.11 -17.94 6.51
CA PHE A 407 -8.61 -18.44 7.80
C PHE A 407 -7.72 -17.42 8.50
N THR A 408 -6.89 -16.68 7.77
CA THR A 408 -6.10 -15.60 8.38
C THR A 408 -6.99 -14.47 8.91
N SER A 409 -8.09 -14.11 8.24
CA SER A 409 -9.03 -13.12 8.76
C SER A 409 -9.78 -13.62 9.99
N LEU A 410 -10.14 -14.91 10.04
CA LEU A 410 -10.76 -15.54 11.21
C LEU A 410 -9.82 -15.51 12.42
N LEU A 411 -8.53 -15.82 12.22
CA LEU A 411 -7.52 -15.66 13.27
C LEU A 411 -7.39 -14.19 13.70
N GLY A 412 -7.39 -13.25 12.75
CA GLY A 412 -7.41 -11.82 13.01
C GLY A 412 -8.60 -11.39 13.88
N LEU A 413 -9.79 -11.90 13.58
CA LEU A 413 -10.99 -11.69 14.39
C LEU A 413 -10.81 -12.24 15.80
N ILE A 414 -10.35 -13.47 15.97
CA ILE A 414 -10.13 -14.07 17.29
C ILE A 414 -9.14 -13.23 18.11
N VAL A 415 -8.02 -12.82 17.51
CA VAL A 415 -7.02 -11.97 18.16
C VAL A 415 -7.59 -10.59 18.51
N SER A 416 -8.41 -10.00 17.64
CA SER A 416 -9.02 -8.68 17.86
C SER A 416 -9.88 -8.62 19.14
N LEU A 417 -10.53 -9.74 19.51
CA LEU A 417 -11.31 -9.86 20.73
C LEU A 417 -10.44 -9.84 22.01
N SER A 418 -9.15 -10.18 21.88
CA SER A 418 -8.18 -10.21 22.98
C SER A 418 -7.36 -8.92 23.13
N LEU A 419 -7.63 -7.92 22.29
CA LEU A 419 -6.93 -6.62 22.35
C LEU A 419 -7.22 -5.90 23.67
N LYS A 420 -6.23 -5.15 24.14
CA LYS A 420 -6.33 -4.24 25.27
C LYS A 420 -6.52 -2.81 24.76
N GLU A 421 -7.37 -2.07 25.44
CA GLU A 421 -7.68 -0.67 25.16
C GLU A 421 -7.62 0.09 26.48
N LYS A 422 -7.12 1.33 26.46
CA LYS A 422 -7.23 2.23 27.61
C LYS A 422 -8.57 2.94 27.50
N THR A 423 -9.47 2.70 28.45
CA THR A 423 -10.74 3.41 28.49
C THR A 423 -10.50 4.87 28.89
N LYS A 424 -11.30 5.82 28.38
CA LYS A 424 -11.21 7.26 28.74
C LYS A 424 -11.34 7.55 30.25
N THR A 425 -11.67 6.54 31.05
CA THR A 425 -11.80 6.58 32.50
C THR A 425 -10.56 6.06 33.25
N ASP A 426 -9.51 5.62 32.55
CA ASP A 426 -8.18 5.27 33.09
C ASP A 426 -7.13 6.31 32.70
#